data_AF-A0A9B0U738-F1
#
_entry.id   AF-A0A9B0U738-F1
#
_cell.length_a   1.000
_cell.length_b   1.000
_cell.length_c   1.000
_cell.angle_alpha   90.00
_cell.angle_beta   90.00
_cell.angle_gamma   90.00
#
_symmetry.space_group_name_H-M   'P 1'
#
loop_
_entity.id
_entity.type
_entity.pdbx_description
1 polymer ?
#
loop_
_entity_poly.entity_id
_entity_poly.type
_entity_poly.pdbx_seq_one_letter_code
_entity_poly.pdbx_strand_id
1 'polypeptide(L)'
;MDPQELSLVALAPNVSSSQAPGRSSTPGGRRRKDWSWSLIVASLVGAFGSSFLYGYNLSVVNAPMPYIKAFYNESWERRYGHPIESDTLMLLWSVTVSIFAIGGLVGTLMVKLIGKVLGRKYTLLINNGFAITAALLMACSLWAGAFEMLIVGRFIMGVDGGIALSALPMYLGEISPKEIRGSLGQVTAIFICIGVFTGQLLGLPELLGKESTWPYLFGVIVVPAIVQLVSLPFLPESPRYLFFEKHDEEGAMKAFQTFLGKEDISREMEEVLAESRVQRNIQLVSVLELLRSPYVRWQVLTVVITMACYQLCGLNAIWFYTNSIFETAGIPSEKIPYITLSTGGIETLAAIFSVSTLKTLTSGTP
;
A
#
# COMPACT_ATOMS: atom_id res chain seq x y z
N MET A 1 16.26 -3.44 56.66
CA MET A 1 16.95 -2.40 57.45
C MET A 1 18.20 -3.07 58.00
N ASP A 2 19.37 -2.75 57.46
CA ASP A 2 20.61 -2.56 58.23
C ASP A 2 21.78 -2.21 57.30
N PRO A 3 22.83 -1.55 57.82
CA PRO A 3 23.75 -0.68 57.10
C PRO A 3 25.16 -1.27 56.95
N GLN A 4 25.69 -1.32 55.73
CA GLN A 4 27.10 -1.66 55.42
C GLN A 4 27.61 -0.87 54.20
N GLU A 5 27.57 0.46 54.27
CA GLU A 5 27.96 1.37 53.17
C GLU A 5 29.13 2.31 53.55
N LEU A 6 30.11 1.83 54.33
CA LEU A 6 31.15 2.74 54.86
C LEU A 6 32.60 2.19 54.89
N SER A 7 32.95 1.29 53.98
CA SER A 7 34.36 0.92 53.81
C SER A 7 34.68 0.49 52.38
N LEU A 8 35.02 1.45 51.51
CA LEU A 8 35.95 1.27 50.37
C LEU A 8 36.31 2.59 49.66
N VAL A 9 36.45 3.67 50.43
CA VAL A 9 37.12 4.90 49.99
C VAL A 9 38.48 4.96 50.67
N ALA A 10 39.48 4.27 50.10
CA ALA A 10 40.90 4.55 50.31
C ALA A 10 41.72 3.56 49.49
N LEU A 11 42.33 4.02 48.39
CA LEU A 11 43.71 3.74 47.94
C LEU A 11 43.84 4.09 46.46
N ALA A 12 44.35 5.29 46.20
CA ALA A 12 45.04 5.62 44.95
C ALA A 12 46.54 5.34 45.10
N PRO A 13 47.27 5.24 43.97
CA PRO A 13 48.55 5.92 43.88
C PRO A 13 48.61 6.90 42.70
N ASN A 14 49.13 8.09 43.01
CA ASN A 14 49.51 9.18 42.09
C ASN A 14 50.77 8.82 41.29
N VAL A 15 50.81 9.12 40.00
CA VAL A 15 51.97 9.77 39.34
C VAL A 15 51.46 10.75 38.28
N SER A 16 52.10 11.91 38.28
CA SER A 16 51.73 13.19 37.68
C SER A 16 52.09 13.38 36.19
N SER A 17 51.34 14.32 35.59
CA SER A 17 51.73 15.43 34.70
C SER A 17 51.70 15.29 33.16
N SER A 18 51.01 16.28 32.58
CA SER A 18 51.21 16.93 31.27
C SER A 18 50.54 16.31 30.02
N GLN A 19 49.32 16.78 29.69
CA GLN A 19 49.02 17.53 28.45
C GLN A 19 47.53 17.92 28.34
N ALA A 20 47.27 19.09 27.76
CA ALA A 20 46.01 19.82 27.70
C ALA A 20 44.89 19.16 26.85
N PRO A 21 43.61 19.59 26.97
CA PRO A 21 42.46 18.81 26.53
C PRO A 21 42.16 18.98 25.03
N GLY A 22 42.31 17.89 24.28
CA GLY A 22 41.84 17.78 22.90
C GLY A 22 40.34 17.47 22.85
N ARG A 23 39.53 18.53 22.64
CA ARG A 23 38.19 18.57 22.05
C ARG A 23 37.32 17.30 22.10
N SER A 24 36.27 17.41 22.91
CA SER A 24 34.99 16.74 22.78
C SER A 24 34.48 16.67 21.33
N SER A 25 34.37 15.46 20.78
CA SER A 25 33.47 15.17 19.68
C SER A 25 32.06 14.99 20.25
N THR A 26 31.30 16.08 20.26
CA THR A 26 29.86 16.07 20.48
C THR A 26 29.17 15.11 19.49
N PRO A 27 28.43 14.07 19.92
CA PRO A 27 27.52 13.35 19.03
C PRO A 27 26.19 14.13 19.01
N GLY A 28 26.23 15.34 18.46
CA GLY A 28 25.10 16.27 18.38
C GLY A 28 24.81 16.72 16.96
N GLY A 29 25.15 15.90 15.96
CA GLY A 29 24.76 16.17 14.58
C GLY A 29 23.32 15.70 14.35
N ARG A 30 22.39 16.63 14.09
CA ARG A 30 21.08 16.31 13.48
C ARG A 30 21.35 15.42 12.26
N ARG A 31 21.09 14.11 12.38
CA ARG A 31 21.24 13.14 11.28
C ARG A 31 20.39 13.61 10.12
N ARG A 32 21.01 13.95 8.97
CA ARG A 32 20.27 14.16 7.74
C ARG A 32 19.50 12.87 7.43
N LYS A 33 18.21 13.00 7.12
CA LYS A 33 17.44 11.94 6.46
C LYS A 33 18.04 11.77 5.07
N ASP A 34 19.07 10.95 4.94
CA ASP A 34 19.74 10.72 3.67
C ASP A 34 18.85 9.78 2.84
N TRP A 35 17.96 10.38 2.04
CA TRP A 35 17.26 9.65 1.00
C TRP A 35 18.25 9.33 -0.11
N SER A 36 18.58 8.05 -0.29
CA SER A 36 19.30 7.62 -1.49
C SER A 36 18.39 7.73 -2.71
N TRP A 37 18.99 8.04 -3.86
CA TRP A 37 18.30 8.05 -5.15
C TRP A 37 17.59 6.71 -5.42
N SER A 38 18.26 5.59 -5.17
CA SER A 38 17.70 4.23 -5.37
C SER A 38 16.46 3.98 -4.53
N LEU A 39 16.43 4.52 -3.30
CA LEU A 39 15.30 4.38 -2.38
C LEU A 39 14.11 5.25 -2.82
N ILE A 40 14.38 6.47 -3.28
CA ILE A 40 13.35 7.36 -3.85
C ILE A 40 12.73 6.68 -5.07
N VAL A 41 13.56 6.18 -6.00
CA VAL A 41 13.08 5.49 -7.20
C VAL A 41 12.26 4.26 -6.83
N ALA A 42 12.75 3.41 -5.92
CA ALA A 42 12.02 2.22 -5.46
C ALA A 42 10.66 2.57 -4.83
N SER A 43 10.63 3.62 -4.01
CA SER A 43 9.41 4.13 -3.38
C SER A 43 8.40 4.66 -4.41
N LEU A 44 8.84 5.52 -5.34
CA LEU A 44 7.96 6.13 -6.33
C LEU A 44 7.44 5.10 -7.34
N VAL A 45 8.32 4.24 -7.88
CA VAL A 45 7.94 3.17 -8.82
C VAL A 45 7.00 2.18 -8.15
N GLY A 46 7.31 1.75 -6.92
CA GLY A 46 6.46 0.84 -6.17
C GLY A 46 5.11 1.47 -5.84
N ALA A 47 5.08 2.71 -5.38
CA ALA A 47 3.84 3.43 -5.06
C ALA A 47 3.00 3.69 -6.32
N PHE A 48 3.61 4.00 -7.47
CA PHE A 48 2.91 4.19 -8.73
C PHE A 48 2.33 2.88 -9.30
N GLY A 49 3.10 1.80 -9.25
CA GLY A 49 2.65 0.50 -9.76
C GLY A 49 1.63 -0.22 -8.89
N SER A 50 1.59 0.09 -7.60
CA SER A 50 0.79 -0.67 -6.63
C SER A 50 -0.23 0.22 -5.90
N SER A 51 0.22 1.23 -5.14
CA SER A 51 -0.68 2.09 -4.35
C SER A 51 -1.59 2.97 -5.21
N PHE A 52 -1.06 3.57 -6.26
CA PHE A 52 -1.84 4.33 -7.23
C PHE A 52 -2.83 3.43 -7.97
N LEU A 53 -2.41 2.23 -8.35
CA LEU A 53 -3.27 1.24 -9.00
C LEU A 53 -4.48 0.88 -8.13
N TYR A 54 -4.23 0.63 -6.84
CA TYR A 54 -5.28 0.39 -5.86
C TYR A 54 -6.25 1.56 -5.76
N GLY A 55 -5.73 2.78 -5.58
CA GLY A 55 -6.54 4.00 -5.52
C GLY A 55 -7.38 4.24 -6.79
N TYR A 56 -6.79 4.03 -7.96
CA TYR A 56 -7.47 4.15 -9.25
C TYR A 56 -8.65 3.19 -9.35
N ASN A 57 -8.47 1.93 -8.97
CA ASN A 57 -9.51 0.90 -9.04
C ASN A 57 -10.68 1.11 -8.06
N LEU A 58 -10.47 1.91 -7.02
CA LEU A 58 -11.54 2.30 -6.10
C LEU A 58 -12.50 3.31 -6.75
N SER A 59 -11.99 4.29 -7.50
CA SER A 59 -12.81 5.37 -8.07
C SER A 59 -13.25 5.13 -9.52
N VAL A 60 -12.49 4.36 -10.30
CA VAL A 60 -12.70 4.18 -11.75
C VAL A 60 -14.08 3.63 -12.10
N VAL A 61 -14.71 2.86 -11.21
CA VAL A 61 -16.04 2.26 -11.47
C VAL A 61 -17.20 3.22 -11.26
N ASN A 62 -17.00 4.32 -10.55
CA ASN A 62 -18.08 5.24 -10.20
C ASN A 62 -18.53 6.07 -11.42
N ALA A 63 -17.59 6.54 -12.24
CA ALA A 63 -17.88 7.32 -13.44
C ALA A 63 -18.65 6.53 -14.52
N PRO A 64 -18.22 5.32 -14.93
CA PRO A 64 -18.90 4.54 -15.95
C PRO A 64 -20.07 3.69 -15.42
N MET A 65 -20.47 3.84 -14.15
CA MET A 65 -21.58 3.12 -13.54
C MET A 65 -22.85 3.03 -14.42
N PRO A 66 -23.40 4.14 -14.98
CA PRO A 66 -24.59 4.05 -15.81
C PRO A 66 -24.36 3.22 -17.08
N TYR A 67 -23.19 3.34 -17.71
CA TYR A 67 -22.85 2.60 -18.93
C TYR A 67 -22.62 1.11 -18.66
N ILE A 68 -22.00 0.76 -17.54
CA ILE A 68 -21.82 -0.65 -17.15
C ILE A 68 -23.18 -1.29 -16.87
N LYS A 69 -24.10 -0.58 -16.19
CA LYS A 69 -25.46 -1.06 -15.96
C LYS A 69 -26.24 -1.24 -17.28
N ALA A 70 -26.10 -0.30 -18.21
CA ALA A 70 -26.68 -0.44 -19.56
C ALA A 70 -26.12 -1.66 -20.30
N PHE A 71 -24.80 -1.86 -20.26
CA PHE A 71 -24.13 -3.03 -20.84
C PHE A 71 -24.61 -4.35 -20.23
N TYR A 72 -24.87 -4.38 -18.92
CA TYR A 72 -25.42 -5.57 -18.25
C TYR A 72 -26.83 -5.88 -18.73
N ASN A 73 -27.69 -4.86 -18.85
CA ASN A 73 -29.03 -5.03 -19.38
C ASN A 73 -29.01 -5.51 -20.85
N GLU A 74 -28.21 -4.88 -21.71
CA GLU A 74 -28.10 -5.26 -23.12
C GLU A 74 -27.57 -6.69 -23.29
N SER A 75 -26.56 -7.07 -22.51
CA SER A 75 -26.00 -8.43 -22.53
C SER A 75 -26.99 -9.47 -22.01
N TRP A 76 -27.82 -9.12 -21.03
CA TRP A 76 -28.88 -9.98 -20.50
C TRP A 76 -30.01 -10.16 -21.52
N GLU A 77 -30.49 -9.07 -22.09
CA GLU A 77 -31.54 -9.07 -23.11
C GLU A 77 -31.14 -9.88 -24.33
N ARG A 78 -29.89 -9.76 -24.79
CA ARG A 78 -29.35 -10.58 -25.89
C ARG A 78 -29.38 -12.08 -25.60
N ARG A 79 -29.24 -12.49 -24.33
CA ARG A 79 -29.19 -13.91 -23.93
C ARG A 79 -30.54 -14.50 -23.57
N TYR A 80 -31.41 -13.73 -22.91
CA TYR A 80 -32.66 -14.21 -22.33
C TYR A 80 -33.91 -13.63 -23.01
N GLY A 81 -33.76 -12.68 -23.94
CA GLY A 81 -34.86 -12.11 -24.72
C GLY A 81 -35.77 -11.15 -23.96
N HIS A 82 -35.42 -10.78 -22.73
CA HIS A 82 -36.13 -9.79 -21.92
C HIS A 82 -35.13 -8.92 -21.16
N PRO A 83 -35.48 -7.66 -20.82
CA PRO A 83 -34.63 -6.80 -20.02
C PRO A 83 -34.45 -7.37 -18.60
N ILE A 84 -33.33 -7.02 -17.97
CA ILE A 84 -33.03 -7.42 -16.60
C ILE A 84 -33.93 -6.66 -15.63
N GLU A 85 -34.41 -7.35 -14.59
CA GLU A 85 -35.15 -6.70 -13.51
C GLU A 85 -34.25 -5.76 -12.70
N SER A 86 -34.78 -4.60 -12.30
CA SER A 86 -34.01 -3.54 -11.59
C SER A 86 -33.32 -4.04 -10.33
N ASP A 87 -33.98 -4.89 -9.55
CA ASP A 87 -33.42 -5.46 -8.31
C ASP A 87 -32.25 -6.40 -8.61
N THR A 88 -32.38 -7.22 -9.66
CA THR A 88 -31.32 -8.12 -10.12
C THR A 88 -30.12 -7.34 -10.67
N LEU A 89 -30.36 -6.25 -11.42
CA LEU A 89 -29.30 -5.37 -11.91
C LEU A 89 -28.54 -4.70 -10.78
N MET A 90 -29.26 -4.24 -9.75
CA MET A 90 -28.65 -3.64 -8.57
C MET A 90 -27.80 -4.66 -7.82
N LEU A 91 -28.29 -5.89 -7.62
CA LEU A 91 -27.52 -6.97 -7.02
C LEU A 91 -26.25 -7.30 -7.83
N LEU A 92 -26.36 -7.41 -9.15
CA LEU A 92 -25.22 -7.73 -10.02
C LEU A 92 -24.16 -6.61 -10.00
N TRP A 93 -24.61 -5.34 -9.97
CA TRP A 93 -23.74 -4.18 -9.78
C TRP A 93 -23.06 -4.21 -8.41
N SER A 94 -23.81 -4.44 -7.33
CA SER A 94 -23.26 -4.53 -5.97
C SER A 94 -22.22 -5.65 -5.85
N VAL A 95 -22.47 -6.83 -6.44
CA VAL A 95 -21.51 -7.94 -6.52
C VAL A 95 -20.24 -7.50 -7.27
N THR A 96 -20.40 -6.81 -8.40
CA THR A 96 -19.28 -6.31 -9.22
C THR A 96 -18.37 -5.35 -8.44
N VAL A 97 -18.94 -4.54 -7.55
CA VAL A 97 -18.19 -3.62 -6.69
C VAL A 97 -17.59 -4.35 -5.49
N SER A 98 -18.34 -5.21 -4.81
CA SER A 98 -17.89 -5.87 -3.58
C SER A 98 -16.89 -7.00 -3.82
N ILE A 99 -16.91 -7.66 -4.99
CA ILE A 99 -15.98 -8.76 -5.31
C ILE A 99 -14.52 -8.30 -5.31
N PHE A 100 -14.26 -7.00 -5.55
CA PHE A 100 -12.93 -6.40 -5.42
C PHE A 100 -12.38 -6.53 -4.00
N ALA A 101 -13.21 -6.29 -2.97
CA ALA A 101 -12.80 -6.44 -1.58
C ALA A 101 -12.54 -7.91 -1.20
N ILE A 102 -13.34 -8.84 -1.74
CA ILE A 102 -13.13 -10.28 -1.56
C ILE A 102 -11.82 -10.72 -2.21
N GLY A 103 -11.53 -10.22 -3.42
CA GLY A 103 -10.24 -10.42 -4.07
C GLY A 103 -9.08 -9.89 -3.22
N GLY A 104 -9.24 -8.70 -2.62
CA GLY A 104 -8.27 -8.12 -1.69
C GLY A 104 -7.96 -9.02 -0.51
N LEU A 105 -8.99 -9.59 0.11
CA LEU A 105 -8.82 -10.58 1.19
C LEU A 105 -7.99 -11.78 0.73
N VAL A 106 -8.33 -12.37 -0.41
CA VAL A 106 -7.57 -13.50 -0.98
C VAL A 106 -6.12 -13.10 -1.27
N GLY A 107 -5.90 -11.94 -1.88
CA GLY A 107 -4.57 -11.41 -2.20
C GLY A 107 -3.70 -11.24 -0.96
N THR A 108 -4.22 -10.62 0.11
CA THR A 108 -3.48 -10.42 1.37
C THR A 108 -3.05 -11.74 2.02
N LEU A 109 -3.89 -12.78 1.95
CA LEU A 109 -3.54 -14.12 2.46
C LEU A 109 -2.43 -14.78 1.63
N MET A 110 -2.44 -14.57 0.30
CA MET A 110 -1.43 -15.11 -0.60
C MET A 110 -0.04 -14.49 -0.41
N VAL A 111 0.06 -13.22 0.00
CA VAL A 111 1.35 -12.52 0.17
C VAL A 111 2.30 -13.25 1.11
N LYS A 112 1.79 -13.81 2.21
CA LYS A 112 2.64 -14.52 3.18
C LYS A 112 3.30 -15.75 2.56
N LEU A 113 2.58 -16.46 1.70
CA LEU A 113 3.08 -17.66 1.02
C LEU A 113 4.05 -17.29 -0.11
N ILE A 114 3.62 -16.38 -1.00
CA ILE A 114 4.40 -15.95 -2.17
C ILE A 114 5.68 -15.24 -1.72
N GLY A 115 5.59 -14.32 -0.75
CA GLY A 115 6.73 -13.52 -0.28
C GLY A 115 7.81 -14.33 0.43
N LYS A 116 7.46 -15.48 1.03
CA LYS A 116 8.43 -16.41 1.64
C LYS A 116 9.21 -17.18 0.58
N VAL A 117 8.54 -17.64 -0.48
CA VAL A 117 9.16 -18.47 -1.52
C VAL A 117 9.94 -17.61 -2.51
N LEU A 118 9.31 -16.54 -3.02
CA LEU A 118 9.80 -15.80 -4.18
C LEU A 118 10.54 -14.50 -3.79
N GLY A 119 10.37 -14.02 -2.56
CA GLY A 119 10.90 -12.73 -2.14
C GLY A 119 9.95 -11.58 -2.45
N ARG A 120 10.35 -10.36 -2.09
CA ARG A 120 9.47 -9.19 -2.05
C ARG A 120 9.32 -8.57 -3.44
N LYS A 121 10.44 -8.40 -4.14
CA LYS A 121 10.49 -7.87 -5.51
C LYS A 121 9.73 -8.77 -6.48
N TYR A 122 9.99 -10.08 -6.45
CA TYR A 122 9.31 -11.01 -7.35
C TYR A 122 7.81 -11.14 -7.03
N THR A 123 7.40 -10.99 -5.77
CA THR A 123 5.97 -10.90 -5.41
C THR A 123 5.31 -9.70 -6.12
N LEU A 124 5.95 -8.52 -6.09
CA LEU A 124 5.46 -7.33 -6.79
C LEU A 124 5.50 -7.48 -8.33
N LEU A 125 6.48 -8.21 -8.89
CA LEU A 125 6.52 -8.50 -10.34
C LEU A 125 5.37 -9.42 -10.76
N ILE A 126 5.10 -10.49 -10.00
CA ILE A 126 3.96 -11.39 -10.28
C ILE A 126 2.64 -10.64 -10.11
N ASN A 127 2.58 -9.72 -9.15
CA ASN A 127 1.41 -8.87 -8.94
C ASN A 127 1.00 -8.12 -10.22
N ASN A 128 1.97 -7.54 -10.93
CA ASN A 128 1.72 -6.88 -12.21
C ASN A 128 1.10 -7.81 -13.27
N GLY A 129 1.36 -9.12 -13.20
CA GLY A 129 0.68 -10.10 -14.04
C GLY A 129 -0.83 -10.18 -13.74
N PHE A 130 -1.23 -10.14 -12.47
CA PHE A 130 -2.63 -10.07 -12.07
C PHE A 130 -3.27 -8.76 -12.55
N ALA A 131 -2.61 -7.61 -12.36
CA ALA A 131 -3.09 -6.32 -12.85
C ALA A 131 -3.34 -6.31 -14.37
N ILE A 132 -2.39 -6.77 -15.17
CA ILE A 132 -2.52 -6.81 -16.64
C ILE A 132 -3.64 -7.77 -17.06
N THR A 133 -3.70 -8.97 -16.46
CA THR A 133 -4.74 -9.96 -16.76
C THR A 133 -6.13 -9.40 -16.46
N ALA A 134 -6.29 -8.75 -15.31
CA ALA A 134 -7.55 -8.13 -14.92
C ALA A 134 -7.92 -6.96 -15.83
N ALA A 135 -6.97 -6.10 -16.21
CA ALA A 135 -7.20 -5.00 -17.14
C ALA A 135 -7.66 -5.50 -18.51
N LEU A 136 -7.03 -6.55 -19.04
CA LEU A 136 -7.43 -7.18 -20.31
C LEU A 136 -8.84 -7.77 -20.22
N LEU A 137 -9.15 -8.51 -19.15
CA LEU A 137 -10.50 -9.08 -18.95
C LEU A 137 -11.58 -7.99 -18.89
N MET A 138 -11.32 -6.91 -18.16
CA MET A 138 -12.27 -5.80 -18.03
C MET A 138 -12.41 -5.01 -19.34
N ALA A 139 -11.31 -4.72 -20.04
CA ALA A 139 -11.34 -3.98 -21.30
C ALA A 139 -11.98 -4.79 -22.45
N CYS A 140 -11.76 -6.11 -22.50
CA CYS A 140 -12.33 -7.00 -23.50
C CYS A 140 -13.79 -7.41 -23.21
N SER A 141 -14.33 -7.09 -22.03
CA SER A 141 -15.68 -7.49 -21.62
C SER A 141 -16.78 -7.00 -22.58
N LEU A 142 -16.65 -5.77 -23.09
CA LEU A 142 -17.58 -5.17 -24.04
C LEU A 142 -17.62 -5.96 -25.37
N TRP A 143 -16.43 -6.29 -25.90
CA TRP A 143 -16.27 -7.02 -27.16
C TRP A 143 -16.80 -8.45 -27.08
N ALA A 144 -16.64 -9.09 -25.91
CA ALA A 144 -17.14 -10.44 -25.67
C ALA A 144 -18.65 -10.49 -25.35
N GLY A 145 -19.29 -9.34 -25.05
CA GLY A 145 -20.69 -9.31 -24.62
C GLY A 145 -20.93 -10.09 -23.32
N ALA A 146 -19.92 -10.13 -22.43
CA ALA A 146 -19.94 -10.94 -21.22
C ALA A 146 -19.63 -10.11 -19.97
N PHE A 147 -20.68 -9.83 -19.19
CA PHE A 147 -20.54 -9.14 -17.90
C PHE A 147 -19.77 -9.96 -16.88
N GLU A 148 -19.72 -11.30 -17.02
CA GLU A 148 -18.95 -12.18 -16.15
C GLU A 148 -17.44 -11.88 -16.22
N MET A 149 -16.93 -11.50 -17.40
CA MET A 149 -15.53 -11.12 -17.56
C MET A 149 -15.18 -9.88 -16.74
N LEU A 150 -16.12 -8.95 -16.59
CA LEU A 150 -15.94 -7.76 -15.78
C LEU A 150 -15.92 -8.11 -14.29
N ILE A 151 -16.81 -9.00 -13.83
CA ILE A 151 -16.85 -9.48 -12.44
C ILE A 151 -15.54 -10.22 -12.09
N VAL A 152 -15.10 -11.14 -12.95
CA VAL A 152 -13.85 -11.90 -12.76
C VAL A 152 -12.64 -10.98 -12.82
N GLY A 153 -12.61 -10.02 -13.75
CA GLY A 153 -11.56 -9.02 -13.83
C GLY A 153 -11.46 -8.19 -12.55
N ARG A 154 -12.61 -7.78 -11.97
CA ARG A 154 -12.67 -7.06 -10.69
C ARG A 154 -12.19 -7.90 -9.51
N PHE A 155 -12.48 -9.20 -9.49
CA PHE A 155 -11.93 -10.13 -8.49
C PHE A 155 -10.41 -10.20 -8.58
N ILE A 156 -9.85 -10.42 -9.78
CA ILE A 156 -8.41 -10.53 -9.99
C ILE A 156 -7.70 -9.20 -9.67
N MET A 157 -8.31 -8.07 -10.02
CA MET A 157 -7.82 -6.75 -9.61
C MET A 157 -7.86 -6.54 -8.10
N GLY A 158 -8.84 -7.13 -7.43
CA GLY A 158 -8.89 -7.18 -5.96
C GLY A 158 -7.68 -7.95 -5.40
N VAL A 159 -7.38 -9.13 -5.96
CA VAL A 159 -6.20 -9.93 -5.59
C VAL A 159 -4.93 -9.12 -5.77
N ASP A 160 -4.78 -8.42 -6.91
CA ASP A 160 -3.67 -7.52 -7.17
C ASP A 160 -3.56 -6.43 -6.08
N GLY A 161 -4.65 -5.73 -5.79
CA GLY A 161 -4.70 -4.68 -4.77
C GLY A 161 -4.33 -5.17 -3.37
N GLY A 162 -4.82 -6.36 -2.99
CA GLY A 162 -4.49 -6.98 -1.70
C GLY A 162 -3.02 -7.38 -1.57
N ILE A 163 -2.43 -7.89 -2.66
CA ILE A 163 -1.01 -8.20 -2.71
C ILE A 163 -0.18 -6.93 -2.65
N ALA A 164 -0.49 -5.95 -3.51
CA ALA A 164 0.13 -4.63 -3.57
C ALA A 164 0.20 -3.94 -2.20
N LEU A 165 -0.94 -3.84 -1.50
CA LEU A 165 -1.05 -3.14 -0.21
C LEU A 165 -0.28 -3.81 0.92
N SER A 166 0.03 -5.11 0.82
CA SER A 166 0.81 -5.83 1.83
C SER A 166 2.28 -5.93 1.47
N ALA A 167 2.57 -6.26 0.21
CA ALA A 167 3.93 -6.48 -0.28
C ALA A 167 4.73 -5.18 -0.41
N LEU A 168 4.11 -4.08 -0.85
CA LEU A 168 4.83 -2.81 -1.03
C LEU A 168 5.31 -2.22 0.31
N PRO A 169 4.49 -2.04 1.35
CA PRO A 169 4.97 -1.52 2.63
C PRO A 169 6.02 -2.42 3.27
N MET A 170 5.90 -3.74 3.09
CA MET A 170 6.92 -4.70 3.52
C MET A 170 8.24 -4.46 2.78
N TYR A 171 8.23 -4.41 1.46
CA TYR A 171 9.42 -4.13 0.65
C TYR A 171 10.06 -2.79 1.04
N LEU A 172 9.28 -1.72 1.09
CA LEU A 172 9.77 -0.38 1.48
C LEU A 172 10.30 -0.34 2.91
N GLY A 173 9.66 -1.06 3.84
CA GLY A 173 10.10 -1.15 5.23
C GLY A 173 11.40 -1.92 5.40
N GLU A 174 11.66 -2.92 4.57
CA GLU A 174 12.88 -3.74 4.61
C GLU A 174 14.08 -3.07 3.95
N ILE A 175 13.88 -2.25 2.90
CA ILE A 175 14.95 -1.52 2.20
C ILE A 175 15.30 -0.16 2.83
N SER A 176 14.49 0.32 3.79
CA SER A 176 14.64 1.66 4.35
C SER A 176 15.20 1.68 5.78
N PRO A 177 16.00 2.72 6.11
CA PRO A 177 16.45 2.96 7.47
C PRO A 177 15.26 3.31 8.38
N LYS A 178 15.37 2.94 9.66
CA LYS A 178 14.30 3.03 10.65
C LYS A 178 13.69 4.43 10.75
N GLU A 179 14.51 5.46 10.60
CA GLU A 179 14.13 6.87 10.74
C GLU A 179 13.19 7.38 9.63
N ILE A 180 13.12 6.70 8.47
CA ILE A 180 12.28 7.13 7.32
C ILE A 180 11.18 6.15 6.95
N ARG A 181 11.10 4.97 7.57
CA ARG A 181 10.02 3.98 7.37
C ARG A 181 8.62 4.61 7.45
N GLY A 182 8.38 5.44 8.46
CA GLY A 182 7.09 6.14 8.61
C GLY A 182 6.78 7.12 7.48
N SER A 183 7.81 7.74 6.88
CA SER A 183 7.64 8.63 5.72
C SER A 183 7.33 7.85 4.44
N LEU A 184 7.77 6.59 4.30
CA LEU A 184 7.45 5.75 3.14
C LEU A 184 6.01 5.27 3.15
N GLY A 185 5.46 4.92 4.33
CA GLY A 185 4.03 4.63 4.47
C GLY A 185 3.13 5.81 4.12
N GLN A 186 3.63 7.05 4.31
CA GLN A 186 2.92 8.25 3.87
C GLN A 186 2.94 8.41 2.34
N VAL A 187 4.05 8.09 1.67
CA VAL A 187 4.13 8.09 0.20
C VAL A 187 3.08 7.14 -0.39
N THR A 188 2.96 5.93 0.16
CA THR A 188 1.93 4.98 -0.32
C THR A 188 0.51 5.53 -0.16
N ALA A 189 0.20 6.20 0.95
CA ALA A 189 -1.12 6.80 1.16
C ALA A 189 -1.41 7.95 0.18
N ILE A 190 -0.43 8.83 -0.07
CA ILE A 190 -0.56 9.91 -1.06
C ILE A 190 -0.84 9.34 -2.45
N PHE A 191 -0.13 8.29 -2.86
CA PHE A 191 -0.34 7.66 -4.16
C PHE A 191 -1.72 7.01 -4.29
N ILE A 192 -2.30 6.47 -3.21
CA ILE A 192 -3.71 6.02 -3.22
C ILE A 192 -4.64 7.19 -3.53
N CYS A 193 -4.50 8.33 -2.85
CA CYS A 193 -5.33 9.52 -3.12
C CYS A 193 -5.15 10.06 -4.54
N ILE A 194 -3.91 10.12 -5.03
CA ILE A 194 -3.61 10.51 -6.43
C ILE A 194 -4.26 9.52 -7.41
N GLY A 195 -4.26 8.23 -7.10
CA GLY A 195 -4.96 7.20 -7.87
C GLY A 195 -6.47 7.44 -7.93
N VAL A 196 -7.10 7.68 -6.77
CA VAL A 196 -8.53 8.02 -6.66
C VAL A 196 -8.85 9.25 -7.51
N PHE A 197 -8.08 10.33 -7.36
CA PHE A 197 -8.25 11.57 -8.10
C PHE A 197 -8.08 11.36 -9.61
N THR A 198 -7.09 10.57 -10.03
CA THR A 198 -6.84 10.29 -11.45
C THR A 198 -7.96 9.45 -12.06
N GLY A 199 -8.53 8.50 -11.31
CA GLY A 199 -9.70 7.74 -11.75
C GLY A 199 -10.94 8.61 -11.92
N GLN A 200 -11.15 9.59 -11.03
CA GLN A 200 -12.23 10.58 -11.18
C GLN A 200 -11.99 11.53 -12.36
N LEU A 201 -10.73 11.95 -12.55
CA LEU A 201 -10.34 12.83 -13.66
C LEU A 201 -10.56 12.14 -15.01
N LEU A 202 -10.01 10.93 -15.20
CA LEU A 202 -10.19 10.19 -16.44
C LEU A 202 -11.65 9.77 -16.66
N GLY A 203 -12.40 9.59 -15.58
CA GLY A 203 -13.85 9.34 -15.59
C GLY A 203 -14.72 10.52 -16.02
N LEU A 204 -14.16 11.71 -16.29
CA LEU A 204 -14.94 12.83 -16.81
C LEU A 204 -15.58 12.49 -18.17
N PRO A 205 -16.81 12.98 -18.44
CA PRO A 205 -17.47 12.78 -19.73
C PRO A 205 -16.67 13.30 -20.93
N GLU A 206 -15.84 14.33 -20.74
CA GLU A 206 -14.99 14.89 -21.80
C GLU A 206 -13.82 13.96 -22.19
N LEU A 207 -13.40 13.08 -21.28
CA LEU A 207 -12.26 12.18 -21.44
C LEU A 207 -12.73 10.75 -21.78
N LEU A 208 -12.70 9.84 -20.80
CA LEU A 208 -13.01 8.42 -20.99
C LEU A 208 -14.35 8.00 -20.34
N GLY A 209 -15.09 8.94 -19.75
CA GLY A 209 -16.41 8.71 -19.16
C GLY A 209 -17.57 8.68 -20.16
N LYS A 210 -17.36 8.20 -21.39
CA LYS A 210 -18.41 8.05 -22.41
C LYS A 210 -18.76 6.58 -22.61
N GLU A 211 -19.94 6.31 -23.15
CA GLU A 211 -20.43 4.96 -23.44
C GLU A 211 -19.49 4.13 -24.32
N SER A 212 -18.84 4.74 -25.30
CA SER A 212 -17.90 4.04 -26.18
C SER A 212 -16.49 3.90 -25.59
N THR A 213 -16.14 4.68 -24.56
CA THR A 213 -14.76 4.78 -24.06
C THR A 213 -14.54 4.23 -22.66
N TRP A 214 -15.61 3.87 -21.93
CA TRP A 214 -15.47 3.34 -20.57
C TRP A 214 -14.57 2.09 -20.44
N PRO A 215 -14.47 1.15 -21.43
CA PRO A 215 -13.56 0.01 -21.27
C PRO A 215 -12.09 0.44 -21.23
N TYR A 216 -11.75 1.57 -21.88
CA TYR A 216 -10.39 2.11 -21.85
C TYR A 216 -9.99 2.62 -20.47
N LEU A 217 -10.94 3.02 -19.61
CA LEU A 217 -10.66 3.35 -18.21
C LEU A 217 -9.98 2.16 -17.50
N PHE A 218 -10.47 0.94 -17.74
CA PHE A 218 -9.83 -0.26 -17.19
C PHE A 218 -8.52 -0.60 -17.92
N GLY A 219 -8.38 -0.22 -19.20
CA GLY A 219 -7.14 -0.37 -19.95
C GLY A 219 -5.98 0.50 -19.45
N VAL A 220 -6.25 1.70 -18.89
CA VAL A 220 -5.21 2.61 -18.37
C VAL A 220 -4.38 1.95 -17.26
N ILE A 221 -4.94 0.98 -16.54
CA ILE A 221 -4.28 0.21 -15.48
C ILE A 221 -3.00 -0.49 -15.97
N VAL A 222 -2.93 -0.84 -17.26
CA VAL A 222 -1.75 -1.47 -17.85
C VAL A 222 -0.53 -0.55 -17.83
N VAL A 223 -0.72 0.77 -17.89
CA VAL A 223 0.38 1.76 -17.93
C VAL A 223 1.24 1.72 -16.66
N PRO A 224 0.69 2.00 -15.46
CA PRO A 224 1.45 1.87 -14.21
C PRO A 224 1.96 0.45 -13.96
N ALA A 225 1.23 -0.59 -14.38
CA ALA A 225 1.69 -1.96 -14.25
C ALA A 225 2.96 -2.24 -15.08
N ILE A 226 3.01 -1.77 -16.34
CA ILE A 226 4.20 -1.88 -17.19
C ILE A 226 5.35 -1.05 -16.64
N VAL A 227 5.09 0.17 -16.17
CA VAL A 227 6.12 1.03 -15.56
C VAL A 227 6.77 0.31 -14.38
N GLN A 228 5.98 -0.35 -13.52
CA GLN A 228 6.52 -1.14 -12.43
C GLN A 228 7.24 -2.39 -12.94
N LEU A 229 6.68 -3.12 -13.91
CA LEU A 229 7.27 -4.33 -14.47
C LEU A 229 8.64 -4.07 -15.12
N VAL A 230 8.83 -2.92 -15.78
CA VAL A 230 10.09 -2.54 -16.41
C VAL A 230 11.08 -1.97 -15.38
N SER A 231 10.61 -1.18 -14.43
CA SER A 231 11.50 -0.45 -13.51
C SER A 231 11.97 -1.30 -12.33
N LEU A 232 11.11 -2.18 -11.80
CA LEU A 232 11.38 -2.96 -10.60
C LEU A 232 12.52 -4.00 -10.77
N PRO A 233 12.71 -4.67 -11.92
CA PRO A 233 13.84 -5.60 -12.13
C PRO A 233 15.22 -4.97 -11.96
N PHE A 234 15.37 -3.67 -12.27
CA PHE A 234 16.61 -2.92 -12.09
C PHE A 234 16.95 -2.63 -10.62
N LEU A 235 16.00 -2.83 -9.72
CA LEU A 235 16.20 -2.62 -8.29
C LEU A 235 16.69 -3.92 -7.60
N PRO A 236 17.54 -3.81 -6.57
CA PRO A 236 17.93 -4.96 -5.77
C PRO A 236 16.72 -5.60 -5.09
N GLU A 237 16.81 -6.88 -4.80
CA GLU A 237 15.83 -7.55 -3.94
C GLU A 237 15.95 -7.04 -2.49
N SER A 238 14.93 -7.28 -1.65
CA SER A 238 15.00 -6.95 -0.24
C SER A 238 16.26 -7.53 0.43
N PRO A 239 17.12 -6.69 1.05
CA PRO A 239 18.32 -7.14 1.74
C PRO A 239 18.02 -8.17 2.83
N ARG A 240 16.89 -8.01 3.53
CA ARG A 240 16.45 -8.95 4.58
C ARG A 240 16.06 -10.30 3.99
N TYR A 241 15.40 -10.32 2.83
CA TYR A 241 15.08 -11.58 2.17
C TYR A 241 16.35 -12.30 1.67
N LEU A 242 17.30 -11.56 1.07
CA LEU A 242 18.58 -12.12 0.63
C LEU A 242 19.36 -12.73 1.79
N PHE A 243 19.41 -12.01 2.91
CA PHE A 243 20.13 -12.45 4.10
C PHE A 243 19.49 -13.67 4.78
N PHE A 244 18.18 -13.61 5.04
CA PHE A 244 17.51 -14.66 5.83
C PHE A 244 17.10 -15.88 5.02
N GLU A 245 16.51 -15.69 3.83
CA GLU A 245 15.88 -16.81 3.12
C GLU A 245 16.79 -17.39 2.04
N LYS A 246 17.69 -16.57 1.47
CA LYS A 246 18.69 -17.04 0.51
C LYS A 246 20.07 -17.30 1.12
N HIS A 247 20.30 -16.88 2.36
CA HIS A 247 21.62 -16.96 3.02
C HIS A 247 22.75 -16.31 2.21
N ASP A 248 22.42 -15.25 1.47
CA ASP A 248 23.34 -14.50 0.61
C ASP A 248 23.75 -13.19 1.30
N GLU A 249 24.76 -13.26 2.15
CA GLU A 249 25.24 -12.11 2.93
C GLU A 249 25.85 -11.03 2.04
N GLU A 250 26.62 -11.42 1.02
CA GLU A 250 27.26 -10.49 0.08
C GLU A 250 26.21 -9.73 -0.75
N GLY A 251 25.20 -10.45 -1.26
CA GLY A 251 24.07 -9.85 -1.98
C GLY A 251 23.24 -8.91 -1.10
N ALA A 252 23.02 -9.28 0.17
CA ALA A 252 22.32 -8.43 1.13
C ALA A 252 23.11 -7.15 1.44
N MET A 253 24.44 -7.25 1.61
CA MET A 253 25.31 -6.09 1.83
C MET A 253 25.26 -5.13 0.63
N LYS A 254 25.42 -5.66 -0.58
CA LYS A 254 25.36 -4.86 -1.81
C LYS A 254 24.00 -4.18 -2.01
N ALA A 255 22.91 -4.87 -1.67
CA ALA A 255 21.57 -4.30 -1.72
C ALA A 255 21.41 -3.15 -0.70
N PHE A 256 21.88 -3.32 0.54
CA PHE A 256 21.87 -2.27 1.55
C PHE A 256 22.70 -1.05 1.13
N GLN A 257 23.92 -1.26 0.63
CA GLN A 257 24.78 -0.18 0.14
C GLN A 257 24.10 0.61 -0.99
N THR A 258 23.42 -0.08 -1.90
CA THR A 258 22.68 0.54 -3.01
C THR A 258 21.49 1.38 -2.52
N PHE A 259 20.72 0.87 -1.55
CA PHE A 259 19.54 1.57 -1.02
C PHE A 259 19.87 2.68 -0.02
N LEU A 260 20.96 2.56 0.73
CA LEU A 260 21.39 3.58 1.70
C LEU A 260 22.35 4.61 1.09
N GLY A 261 23.01 4.27 -0.02
CA GLY A 261 24.03 5.10 -0.65
C GLY A 261 25.28 5.30 0.23
N LYS A 262 25.59 4.32 1.10
CA LYS A 262 26.70 4.36 2.07
C LYS A 262 27.46 3.04 2.01
N GLU A 263 28.79 3.11 2.08
CA GLU A 263 29.66 1.92 2.10
C GLU A 263 29.62 1.21 3.46
N ASP A 264 29.59 1.98 4.56
CA ASP A 264 29.48 1.43 5.91
C ASP A 264 28.01 1.20 6.28
N ILE A 265 27.61 -0.07 6.22
CA ILE A 265 26.29 -0.59 6.57
C ILE A 265 26.34 -1.47 7.83
N SER A 266 27.48 -1.48 8.54
CA SER A 266 27.74 -2.40 9.65
C SER A 266 26.68 -2.32 10.73
N ARG A 267 26.23 -1.09 11.06
CA ARG A 267 25.19 -0.86 12.06
C ARG A 267 23.81 -1.38 11.63
N GLU A 268 23.40 -1.13 10.39
CA GLU A 268 22.10 -1.60 9.89
C GLU A 268 22.07 -3.13 9.79
N MET A 269 23.20 -3.74 9.42
CA MET A 269 23.36 -5.19 9.42
C MET A 269 23.32 -5.77 10.84
N GLU A 270 24.02 -5.16 11.79
CA GLU A 270 23.99 -5.55 13.20
C GLU A 270 22.58 -5.44 13.80
N GLU A 271 21.83 -4.39 13.44
CA GLU A 271 20.44 -4.23 13.85
C GLU A 271 19.52 -5.30 13.24
N VAL A 272 19.70 -5.65 11.97
CA VAL A 272 18.96 -6.74 11.31
C VAL A 272 19.29 -8.09 11.96
N LEU A 273 20.55 -8.33 12.29
CA LEU A 273 21.01 -9.51 13.04
C LEU A 273 20.42 -9.56 14.45
N ALA A 274 20.37 -8.42 15.15
CA ALA A 274 19.77 -8.32 16.48
C ALA A 274 18.25 -8.60 16.45
N GLU A 275 17.53 -8.03 15.48
CA GLU A 275 16.11 -8.32 15.24
C GLU A 275 15.89 -9.81 14.97
N SER A 276 16.77 -10.44 14.19
CA SER A 276 16.72 -11.88 13.89
C SER A 276 16.92 -12.76 15.12
N ARG A 277 17.89 -12.43 15.98
CA ARG A 277 18.14 -13.20 17.22
C ARG A 277 16.92 -13.20 18.14
N VAL A 278 16.16 -12.10 18.15
CA VAL A 278 14.90 -12.01 18.87
C VAL A 278 13.79 -12.80 18.15
N GLN A 279 13.67 -12.69 16.82
CA GLN A 279 12.66 -13.40 16.03
C GLN A 279 12.85 -14.92 16.00
N ARG A 280 14.08 -15.42 16.00
CA ARG A 280 14.39 -16.87 15.97
C ARG A 280 13.91 -17.59 17.23
N ASN A 281 13.75 -16.86 18.34
CA ASN A 281 13.18 -17.38 19.59
C ASN A 281 11.65 -17.23 19.67
N ILE A 282 11.03 -16.57 18.70
CA ILE A 282 9.58 -16.36 18.64
C ILE A 282 9.01 -17.33 17.61
N GLN A 283 8.34 -18.39 18.08
CA GLN A 283 7.56 -19.27 17.22
C GLN A 283 6.48 -18.43 16.51
N LEU A 284 6.28 -18.66 15.21
CA LEU A 284 5.21 -18.00 14.45
C LEU A 284 3.85 -18.44 15.02
N VAL A 285 3.27 -17.59 15.85
CA VAL A 285 1.98 -17.83 16.50
C VAL A 285 0.86 -17.75 15.46
N SER A 286 -0.06 -18.71 15.48
CA SER A 286 -1.25 -18.69 14.61
C SER A 286 -2.16 -17.51 14.97
N VAL A 287 -2.93 -16.98 14.02
CA VAL A 287 -3.91 -15.90 14.27
C VAL A 287 -4.89 -16.29 15.38
N LEU A 288 -5.28 -17.57 15.42
CA LEU A 288 -6.18 -18.11 16.43
C LEU A 288 -5.53 -18.19 17.82
N GLU A 289 -4.22 -18.43 17.88
CA GLU A 289 -3.44 -18.45 19.12
C GLU A 289 -3.17 -17.05 19.64
N LEU A 290 -2.95 -16.07 18.75
CA LEU A 290 -2.87 -14.65 19.08
C LEU A 290 -4.17 -14.15 19.74
N LEU A 291 -5.33 -14.55 19.22
CA LEU A 291 -6.64 -14.20 19.81
C LEU A 291 -6.88 -14.88 21.16
N ARG A 292 -6.34 -16.08 21.37
CA ARG A 292 -6.45 -16.82 22.64
C ARG A 292 -5.47 -16.35 23.70
N SER A 293 -4.37 -15.71 23.32
CA SER A 293 -3.35 -15.28 24.27
C SER A 293 -3.83 -14.09 25.13
N PRO A 294 -3.94 -14.25 26.46
CA PRO A 294 -4.46 -13.21 27.34
C PRO A 294 -3.56 -11.96 27.40
N TYR A 295 -2.29 -12.08 27.00
CA TYR A 295 -1.30 -11.00 27.03
C TYR A 295 -1.47 -10.01 25.86
N VAL A 296 -1.87 -10.49 24.67
CA VAL A 296 -1.99 -9.67 23.46
C VAL A 296 -3.44 -9.48 22.99
N ARG A 297 -4.42 -10.17 23.59
CA ARG A 297 -5.84 -10.09 23.20
C ARG A 297 -6.38 -8.67 23.10
N TRP A 298 -6.01 -7.79 24.03
CA TRP A 298 -6.49 -6.40 24.05
C TRP A 298 -5.86 -5.58 22.93
N GLN A 299 -4.60 -5.85 22.58
CA GLN A 299 -3.95 -5.21 21.44
C GLN A 299 -4.60 -5.66 20.12
N VAL A 300 -4.83 -6.96 19.96
CA VAL A 300 -5.50 -7.52 18.77
C VAL A 300 -6.92 -6.97 18.66
N LEU A 301 -7.69 -6.94 19.77
CA LEU A 301 -9.04 -6.40 19.79
C LEU A 301 -9.08 -4.93 19.40
N THR A 302 -8.16 -4.11 19.92
CA THR A 302 -8.06 -2.69 19.53
C THR A 302 -7.78 -2.55 18.04
N VAL A 303 -6.84 -3.32 17.48
CA VAL A 303 -6.57 -3.27 16.03
C VAL A 303 -7.79 -3.68 15.20
N VAL A 304 -8.47 -4.76 15.59
CA VAL A 304 -9.68 -5.22 14.88
C VAL A 304 -10.80 -4.18 14.95
N ILE A 305 -11.08 -3.64 16.13
CA ILE A 305 -12.12 -2.61 16.31
C ILE A 305 -11.75 -1.34 15.55
N THR A 306 -10.51 -0.87 15.64
CA THR A 306 -10.06 0.33 14.91
C THR A 306 -10.17 0.15 13.40
N MET A 307 -9.77 -1.01 12.85
CA MET A 307 -9.91 -1.29 11.42
C MET A 307 -11.37 -1.45 11.00
N ALA A 308 -12.21 -2.05 11.85
CA ALA A 308 -13.65 -2.13 11.61
C ALA A 308 -14.30 -0.74 11.59
N CYS A 309 -14.00 0.12 12.57
CA CYS A 309 -14.47 1.50 12.60
C CYS A 309 -13.97 2.31 11.39
N TYR A 310 -12.71 2.09 10.97
CA TYR A 310 -12.16 2.74 9.79
C TYR A 310 -12.89 2.33 8.50
N GLN A 311 -13.28 1.06 8.37
CA GLN A 311 -14.04 0.60 7.21
C GLN A 311 -15.53 1.01 7.27
N LEU A 312 -16.13 1.00 8.47
CA LEU A 312 -17.55 1.28 8.70
C LEU A 312 -17.91 2.76 8.75
N CYS A 313 -16.93 3.67 8.78
CA CYS A 313 -17.18 5.11 8.68
C CYS A 313 -17.73 5.54 7.30
N GLY A 314 -17.77 4.63 6.32
CA GLY A 314 -18.41 4.85 5.02
C GLY A 314 -17.50 5.45 3.95
N LEU A 315 -16.19 5.55 4.20
CA LEU A 315 -15.23 6.13 3.24
C LEU A 315 -15.27 5.43 1.87
N ASN A 316 -15.30 4.10 1.84
CA ASN A 316 -15.43 3.34 0.60
C ASN A 316 -16.81 3.52 -0.07
N ALA A 317 -17.88 3.76 0.70
CA ALA A 317 -19.20 4.03 0.13
C ALA A 317 -19.20 5.34 -0.64
N ILE A 318 -18.47 6.35 -0.15
CA ILE A 318 -18.22 7.59 -0.89
C ILE A 318 -17.49 7.23 -2.20
N TRP A 319 -16.31 6.62 -2.16
CA TRP A 319 -15.55 6.35 -3.40
C TRP A 319 -16.31 5.56 -4.47
N PHE A 320 -17.12 4.58 -4.09
CA PHE A 320 -17.88 3.75 -5.05
C PHE A 320 -19.20 4.37 -5.52
N TYR A 321 -19.88 5.14 -4.68
CA TYR A 321 -21.26 5.59 -4.93
C TYR A 321 -21.44 7.11 -4.93
N THR A 322 -20.37 7.91 -4.86
CA THR A 322 -20.46 9.38 -4.84
C THR A 322 -21.38 9.94 -5.93
N ASN A 323 -21.30 9.41 -7.17
CA ASN A 323 -22.13 9.95 -8.25
C ASN A 323 -23.63 9.68 -8.00
N SER A 324 -23.97 8.48 -7.53
CA SER A 324 -25.34 8.10 -7.20
C SER A 324 -25.87 8.85 -5.98
N ILE A 325 -25.01 9.13 -4.99
CA ILE A 325 -25.36 9.93 -3.81
C ILE A 325 -25.71 11.36 -4.23
N PHE A 326 -24.89 12.00 -5.07
CA PHE A 326 -25.15 13.36 -5.55
C PHE A 326 -26.36 13.45 -6.48
N GLU A 327 -26.59 12.43 -7.30
CA GLU A 327 -27.79 12.32 -8.12
C GLU A 327 -29.06 12.24 -7.25
N THR A 328 -29.04 11.39 -6.22
CA THR A 328 -30.15 11.27 -5.27
C THR A 328 -30.37 12.55 -4.46
N ALA A 329 -29.31 13.33 -4.23
CA ALA A 329 -29.39 14.65 -3.60
C ALA A 329 -29.98 15.75 -4.51
N GLY A 330 -30.30 15.44 -5.77
CA GLY A 330 -30.91 16.37 -6.73
C GLY A 330 -29.91 17.27 -7.47
N ILE A 331 -28.62 16.91 -7.47
CA ILE A 331 -27.60 17.64 -8.23
C ILE A 331 -27.75 17.29 -9.72
N PRO A 332 -27.72 18.28 -10.64
CA PRO A 332 -27.79 18.00 -12.09
C PRO A 332 -26.66 17.07 -12.53
N SER A 333 -27.00 16.02 -13.30
CA SER A 333 -26.07 14.96 -13.72
C SER A 333 -24.83 15.47 -14.47
N GLU A 334 -24.95 16.60 -15.16
CA GLU A 334 -23.84 17.28 -15.85
C GLU A 334 -22.77 17.82 -14.88
N LYS A 335 -23.16 18.19 -13.66
CA LYS A 335 -22.25 18.77 -12.65
C LYS A 335 -21.64 17.72 -11.73
N ILE A 336 -22.26 16.55 -11.61
CA ILE A 336 -21.85 15.48 -10.69
C ILE A 336 -20.37 15.08 -10.89
N PRO A 337 -19.87 14.81 -12.12
CA PRO A 337 -18.48 14.39 -12.31
C PRO A 337 -17.46 15.44 -11.82
N TYR A 338 -17.75 16.73 -12.00
CA TYR A 338 -16.87 17.82 -11.55
C TYR A 338 -16.89 17.99 -10.03
N ILE A 339 -18.03 17.77 -9.38
CA ILE A 339 -18.14 17.80 -7.93
C ILE A 339 -17.39 16.61 -7.32
N THR A 340 -17.57 15.41 -7.87
CA THR A 340 -16.84 14.20 -7.46
C THR A 340 -15.32 14.40 -7.61
N LEU A 341 -14.86 14.98 -8.71
CA LEU A 341 -13.46 15.33 -8.93
C LEU A 341 -12.94 16.32 -7.87
N SER A 342 -13.76 17.31 -7.52
CA SER A 342 -13.42 18.30 -6.48
C SER A 342 -13.27 17.63 -5.11
N THR A 343 -14.13 16.66 -4.78
CA THR A 343 -14.03 15.87 -3.54
C THR A 343 -12.71 15.09 -3.47
N GLY A 344 -12.30 14.39 -4.54
CA GLY A 344 -11.00 13.70 -4.55
C GLY A 344 -9.80 14.64 -4.56
N GLY A 345 -9.94 15.84 -5.13
CA GLY A 345 -8.93 16.90 -5.05
C GLY A 345 -8.71 17.37 -3.61
N ILE A 346 -9.80 17.65 -2.89
CA ILE A 346 -9.75 18.02 -1.46
C ILE A 346 -9.16 16.89 -0.62
N GLU A 347 -9.53 15.64 -0.89
CA GLU A 347 -8.97 14.47 -0.22
C GLU A 347 -7.46 14.35 -0.43
N THR A 348 -6.98 14.54 -1.67
CA THR A 348 -5.55 14.52 -1.99
C THR A 348 -4.79 15.63 -1.27
N LEU A 349 -5.35 16.84 -1.23
CA LEU A 349 -4.78 17.94 -0.46
C LEU A 349 -4.74 17.62 1.04
N ALA A 350 -5.83 17.08 1.59
CA ALA A 350 -5.90 16.69 2.99
C ALA A 350 -4.86 15.61 3.34
N ALA A 351 -4.62 14.64 2.45
CA ALA A 351 -3.58 13.64 2.62
C ALA A 351 -2.17 14.28 2.68
N ILE A 352 -1.88 15.23 1.79
CA ILE A 352 -0.61 15.98 1.78
C ILE A 352 -0.44 16.84 3.04
N PHE A 353 -1.51 17.47 3.54
CA PHE A 353 -1.48 18.22 4.79
C PHE A 353 -1.28 17.31 6.00
N SER A 354 -1.97 16.17 6.04
CA SER A 354 -1.86 15.17 7.10
C SER A 354 -0.40 14.69 7.30
N VAL A 355 0.34 14.52 6.20
CA VAL A 355 1.78 14.21 6.21
C VAL A 355 2.59 15.25 6.97
N SER A 356 2.29 16.53 6.74
CA SER A 356 3.00 17.64 7.38
C SER A 356 2.67 17.71 8.87
N THR A 357 1.40 17.56 9.22
CA THR A 357 0.93 17.56 10.61
C THR A 357 1.48 16.37 11.41
N LEU A 358 1.48 15.17 10.83
CA LEU A 358 1.99 13.98 11.50
C LEU A 358 3.50 14.09 11.78
N LYS A 359 4.28 14.70 10.87
CA LYS A 359 5.70 15.00 11.12
C LYS A 359 5.85 15.98 12.29
N THR A 360 5.02 17.01 12.37
CA THR A 360 5.04 17.96 13.49
C THR A 360 4.71 17.28 14.82
N LEU A 361 3.65 16.47 14.88
CA LEU A 361 3.22 15.75 16.08
C LEU A 361 4.26 14.73 16.57
N THR A 362 4.86 13.99 15.65
CA THR A 362 5.91 13.01 16.01
C THR A 362 7.22 13.68 16.41
N SER A 363 7.54 14.85 15.85
CA SER A 363 8.68 15.67 16.28
C SER A 363 8.46 16.46 17.58
N GLY A 364 7.21 16.49 18.08
CA GLY A 364 6.78 17.27 19.24
C GLY A 364 6.64 16.45 20.53
N THR A 365 7.21 15.25 20.60
CA THR A 365 7.38 14.57 21.90
C THR A 365 8.68 15.11 22.54
N PRO A 366 8.61 15.71 23.75
CA PRO A 366 9.78 16.25 24.44
C PRO A 366 10.82 15.19 24.80
#